data_AF-A0A963BA47-F1
#
_entry.id   AF-A0A963BA47-F1
#
_cell.length_a   1.000
_cell.length_b   1.000
_cell.length_c   1.000
_cell.angle_alpha   90.00
_cell.angle_beta   90.00
_cell.angle_gamma   90.00
#
_symmetry.space_group_name_H-M   'P 1'
#
loop_
_entity.id
_entity.type
_entity.pdbx_description
1 polymer ?
#
loop_
_entity_poly.entity_id
_entity_poly.type
_entity_poly.pdbx_seq_one_letter_code
_entity_poly.pdbx_strand_id
1 'polypeptide(L)'
;MLTVNAIRTRSTLKKHLITLFVFGFLCPVTLILYTACVEAKVIKYAKEKVGNNGNNRLNGSNDTIVYGLKGNDKLYSCRNCEDTGLMGGEGNDYYRTYSRNSFSEIMDNGGGNDRIASSLTFYRKSHRAQFATIDNRHLVAFNQYGTGFVVIDWKRSRNRIETFDFNDGEKSYSELKRDLKTLDWLGNISFSRLEREGFEYTKRDIRQTINYYSRREKSLSRKRFAL
;
A
#
# COMPACT_ATOMS: atom_id res chain seq x y z
N MET A 1 15.46 22.95 12.22
CA MET A 1 14.05 23.02 11.77
C MET A 1 14.10 23.18 10.26
N LEU A 2 14.05 22.06 9.52
CA LEU A 2 14.23 22.02 8.06
C LEU A 2 12.84 21.89 7.42
N THR A 3 12.53 22.84 6.54
CA THR A 3 11.30 22.94 5.75
C THR A 3 11.30 21.83 4.69
N VAL A 4 10.37 20.89 4.81
CA VAL A 4 10.07 19.91 3.75
C VAL A 4 9.27 20.63 2.68
N ASN A 5 9.82 20.72 1.48
CA ASN A 5 9.11 21.26 0.31
C ASN A 5 7.94 20.34 -0.02
N ALA A 6 6.73 20.87 0.11
CA ALA A 6 5.49 20.17 -0.22
C ALA A 6 5.51 19.70 -1.68
N ILE A 7 5.52 18.38 -1.88
CA ILE A 7 5.29 17.76 -3.18
C ILE A 7 3.79 17.92 -3.48
N ARG A 8 3.46 18.72 -4.51
CA ARG A 8 2.10 18.87 -5.01
C ARG A 8 1.83 17.79 -6.06
N THR A 9 1.12 16.74 -5.71
CA THR A 9 0.47 15.85 -6.68
C THR A 9 -0.94 16.35 -6.95
N ARG A 10 -1.17 16.88 -8.15
CA ARG A 10 -2.49 17.32 -8.62
C ARG A 10 -3.33 16.09 -8.98
N SER A 11 -4.13 15.60 -8.03
CA SER A 11 -5.24 14.70 -8.33
C SER A 11 -6.53 15.51 -8.49
N THR A 12 -6.85 15.89 -9.73
CA THR A 12 -8.12 16.54 -10.09
C THR A 12 -9.25 15.51 -10.14
N LEU A 13 -9.94 15.31 -9.02
CA LEU A 13 -11.21 14.56 -9.00
C LEU A 13 -12.39 15.55 -9.09
N LYS A 14 -12.89 15.73 -10.32
CA LYS A 14 -14.16 16.40 -10.62
C LYS A 14 -15.29 15.71 -9.85
N LYS A 15 -15.81 16.34 -8.80
CA LYS A 15 -17.09 15.95 -8.19
C LYS A 15 -18.21 16.43 -9.13
N HIS A 16 -18.85 15.52 -9.86
CA HIS A 16 -20.15 15.81 -10.48
C HIS A 16 -21.21 15.79 -9.37
N LEU A 17 -21.69 16.97 -9.00
CA LEU A 17 -22.84 17.16 -8.12
C LEU A 17 -24.10 17.02 -8.99
N ILE A 18 -24.85 15.93 -8.84
CA ILE A 18 -26.17 15.80 -9.45
C ILE A 18 -27.16 16.48 -8.51
N THR A 19 -27.59 17.69 -8.84
CA THR A 19 -28.66 18.39 -8.14
C THR A 19 -29.99 18.05 -8.83
N LEU A 20 -30.82 17.21 -8.20
CA LEU A 20 -32.18 16.95 -8.66
C LEU A 20 -33.12 18.01 -8.06
N PHE A 21 -33.66 18.89 -8.90
CA PHE A 21 -34.76 19.79 -8.52
C PHE A 21 -36.08 19.02 -8.64
N VAL A 22 -36.85 18.92 -7.56
CA VAL A 22 -38.23 18.40 -7.60
C VAL A 22 -39.18 19.57 -7.33
N PHE A 23 -39.92 19.97 -8.36
CA PHE A 23 -41.09 20.85 -8.27
C PHE A 23 -42.25 20.09 -7.59
N GLY A 24 -43.06 20.82 -6.82
CA GLY A 24 -43.98 20.27 -5.82
C GLY A 24 -45.16 19.46 -6.36
N PHE A 25 -45.79 18.70 -5.45
CA PHE A 25 -47.23 18.67 -5.14
C PHE A 25 -47.47 17.59 -4.08
N LEU A 26 -48.42 17.83 -3.17
CA LEU A 26 -48.77 17.01 -2.02
C LEU A 26 -49.14 15.56 -2.39
N CYS A 27 -48.43 14.59 -1.81
CA CYS A 27 -48.91 13.21 -1.61
C CYS A 27 -48.19 12.59 -0.39
N PRO A 28 -48.89 12.21 0.70
CA PRO A 28 -48.27 11.61 1.86
C PRO A 28 -48.19 10.10 1.64
N VAL A 29 -47.34 9.67 0.70
CA VAL A 29 -46.99 8.26 0.54
C VAL A 29 -45.49 8.14 0.76
N THR A 30 -45.16 7.78 1.99
CA THR A 30 -43.99 7.00 2.36
C THR A 30 -42.67 7.49 1.75
N LEU A 31 -42.08 8.43 2.48
CA LEU A 31 -40.67 8.79 2.43
C LEU A 31 -39.79 7.58 2.76
N ILE A 32 -39.73 6.58 1.88
CA ILE A 32 -38.59 5.66 1.81
C ILE A 32 -37.56 6.38 0.96
N LEU A 33 -36.83 7.30 1.60
CA LEU A 33 -35.55 7.76 1.12
C LEU A 33 -34.68 6.51 0.99
N TYR A 34 -34.69 5.91 -0.20
CA TYR A 34 -33.67 4.99 -0.68
C TYR A 34 -32.36 5.77 -0.66
N THR A 35 -31.76 5.84 0.53
CA THR A 35 -30.36 6.16 0.68
C THR A 35 -29.63 4.89 0.29
N ALA A 36 -29.69 4.54 -0.99
CA ALA A 36 -28.61 3.81 -1.62
C ALA A 36 -27.44 4.78 -1.59
N CYS A 37 -26.76 4.85 -0.44
CA CYS A 37 -25.43 5.38 -0.37
C CYS A 37 -24.61 4.44 -1.25
N VAL A 38 -24.52 4.78 -2.54
CA VAL A 38 -23.56 4.19 -3.45
C VAL A 38 -22.23 4.56 -2.82
N GLU A 39 -21.65 3.63 -2.05
CA GLU A 39 -20.31 3.73 -1.55
C GLU A 39 -19.45 3.81 -2.81
N ALA A 40 -19.12 5.03 -3.23
CA ALA A 40 -18.40 5.26 -4.46
C ALA A 40 -17.10 4.45 -4.36
N LYS A 41 -17.01 3.41 -5.20
CA LYS A 41 -15.87 2.52 -5.29
C LYS A 41 -14.69 3.35 -5.80
N VAL A 42 -13.97 3.98 -4.88
CA VAL A 42 -12.72 4.64 -5.25
C VAL A 42 -11.67 3.56 -5.33
N ILE A 43 -11.21 3.30 -6.55
CA ILE A 43 -10.12 2.38 -6.85
C ILE A 43 -8.86 3.24 -6.87
N LYS A 44 -7.93 2.97 -5.95
CA LYS A 44 -6.65 3.69 -5.90
C LYS A 44 -5.83 3.46 -7.18
N TYR A 45 -5.71 2.20 -7.59
CA TYR A 45 -4.92 1.81 -8.75
C TYR A 45 -5.77 1.74 -10.02
N ALA A 46 -5.37 2.48 -11.05
CA ALA A 46 -6.03 2.47 -12.35
C ALA A 46 -5.80 1.17 -13.14
N LYS A 47 -4.74 0.42 -12.84
CA LYS A 47 -4.31 -0.77 -13.59
C LYS A 47 -4.10 -1.98 -12.67
N GLU A 48 -4.52 -3.15 -13.12
CA GLU A 48 -4.24 -4.43 -12.46
C GLU A 48 -3.29 -5.27 -13.35
N LYS A 49 -2.25 -5.86 -12.76
CA LYS A 49 -1.44 -6.93 -13.36
C LYS A 49 -1.55 -8.17 -12.48
N VAL A 50 -1.86 -9.31 -13.08
CA VAL A 50 -2.15 -10.53 -12.35
C VAL A 50 -1.27 -11.65 -12.88
N GLY A 51 -0.58 -12.32 -11.96
CA GLY A 51 0.20 -13.53 -12.16
C GLY A 51 -0.65 -14.78 -12.41
N ASN A 52 -0.09 -15.94 -12.11
CA ASN A 52 -0.74 -17.25 -12.11
C ASN A 52 -0.43 -17.98 -10.80
N ASN A 53 -0.84 -19.25 -10.67
CA ASN A 53 -0.60 -20.00 -9.43
C ASN A 53 0.80 -20.65 -9.37
N GLY A 54 1.78 -20.11 -10.11
CA GLY A 54 3.17 -20.51 -10.08
C GLY A 54 4.07 -19.29 -10.08
N ASN A 55 5.38 -19.51 -9.98
CA ASN A 55 6.34 -18.42 -9.80
C ASN A 55 6.29 -17.39 -10.93
N ASN A 56 6.12 -16.12 -10.59
CA ASN A 56 6.00 -15.03 -11.53
C ASN A 56 7.08 -13.96 -11.33
N ARG A 57 7.28 -13.19 -12.39
CA ARG A 57 8.10 -11.98 -12.37
C ARG A 57 7.28 -10.84 -12.91
N LEU A 58 6.81 -9.96 -12.02
CA LEU A 58 5.83 -8.93 -12.34
C LEU A 58 6.38 -7.55 -12.03
N ASN A 59 6.25 -6.63 -13.00
CA ASN A 59 6.71 -5.25 -12.85
C ASN A 59 5.51 -4.30 -12.78
N GLY A 60 5.45 -3.51 -11.73
CA GLY A 60 4.54 -2.38 -11.58
C GLY A 60 4.85 -1.25 -12.56
N SER A 61 3.90 -0.33 -12.66
CA SER A 61 3.96 0.93 -13.41
C SER A 61 3.12 1.96 -12.64
N ASN A 62 3.06 3.23 -13.10
CA ASN A 62 2.19 4.25 -12.50
C ASN A 62 0.77 3.70 -12.26
N ASP A 63 0.26 3.91 -11.04
CA ASP A 63 -1.06 3.51 -10.55
C ASP A 63 -1.42 2.06 -10.84
N THR A 64 -0.45 1.17 -10.65
CA THR A 64 -0.63 -0.27 -10.91
C THR A 64 -0.62 -1.06 -9.61
N ILE A 65 -1.57 -1.96 -9.47
CA ILE A 65 -1.51 -3.05 -8.51
C ILE A 65 -1.11 -4.35 -9.19
N VAL A 66 -0.21 -5.07 -8.56
CA VAL A 66 0.36 -6.33 -9.04
C VAL A 66 -0.02 -7.44 -8.06
N TYR A 67 -0.53 -8.55 -8.58
CA TYR A 67 -0.87 -9.76 -7.81
C TYR A 67 -0.01 -10.94 -8.25
N GLY A 68 0.75 -11.53 -7.33
CA GLY A 68 1.47 -12.79 -7.54
C GLY A 68 0.54 -14.00 -7.53
N LEU A 69 -0.31 -14.09 -6.50
CA LEU A 69 -1.25 -15.18 -6.19
C LEU A 69 -0.61 -16.35 -5.44
N LYS A 70 -0.15 -17.39 -6.14
CA LYS A 70 0.52 -18.53 -5.51
C LYS A 70 1.87 -18.75 -6.17
N GLY A 71 2.83 -19.22 -5.39
CA GLY A 71 4.18 -19.47 -5.85
C GLY A 71 5.15 -18.45 -5.26
N ASN A 72 6.42 -18.58 -5.61
CA ASN A 72 7.46 -17.67 -5.14
C ASN A 72 7.62 -16.54 -6.16
N ASP A 73 6.92 -15.43 -5.93
CA ASP A 73 6.81 -14.35 -6.90
C ASP A 73 7.87 -13.27 -6.70
N LYS A 74 8.29 -12.65 -7.80
CA LYS A 74 9.17 -11.49 -7.79
C LYS A 74 8.40 -10.27 -8.29
N LEU A 75 8.00 -9.41 -7.36
CA LEU A 75 7.19 -8.22 -7.59
C LEU A 75 8.07 -6.97 -7.50
N TYR A 76 8.06 -6.17 -8.56
CA TYR A 76 8.89 -4.99 -8.67
C TYR A 76 8.01 -3.75 -8.71
N SER A 77 8.29 -2.75 -7.87
CA SER A 77 7.78 -1.39 -8.12
C SER A 77 8.39 -0.83 -9.41
N CYS A 78 7.90 0.29 -9.89
CA CYS A 78 8.58 1.05 -10.95
C CYS A 78 9.56 2.08 -10.35
N ARG A 79 10.42 2.64 -11.20
CA ARG A 79 11.31 3.76 -10.87
C ARG A 79 10.65 5.06 -11.32
N ASN A 80 10.80 6.16 -10.56
CA ASN A 80 10.23 7.47 -10.91
C ASN A 80 8.73 7.41 -11.21
N CYS A 81 7.98 6.68 -10.40
CA CYS A 81 6.58 6.44 -10.65
C CYS A 81 5.72 6.73 -9.42
N GLU A 82 4.45 6.93 -9.69
CA GLU A 82 3.40 7.02 -8.68
C GLU A 82 3.22 5.69 -7.94
N ASP A 83 2.24 5.65 -7.05
CA ASP A 83 2.01 4.52 -6.16
C ASP A 83 1.91 3.19 -6.90
N THR A 84 2.63 2.18 -6.40
CA THR A 84 2.50 0.79 -6.85
C THR A 84 2.02 -0.09 -5.71
N GLY A 85 1.00 -0.91 -5.96
CA GLY A 85 0.56 -1.96 -5.04
C GLY A 85 1.23 -3.29 -5.40
N LEU A 86 1.86 -3.95 -4.44
CA LEU A 86 2.49 -5.25 -4.60
C LEU A 86 1.82 -6.24 -3.63
N MET A 87 1.10 -7.21 -4.20
CA MET A 87 0.35 -8.24 -3.48
C MET A 87 0.98 -9.59 -3.82
N GLY A 88 1.79 -10.16 -2.93
CA GLY A 88 2.48 -11.43 -3.21
C GLY A 88 1.50 -12.60 -3.24
N GLY A 89 0.95 -12.94 -2.09
CA GLY A 89 -0.03 -14.01 -1.95
C GLY A 89 0.59 -15.18 -1.19
N GLU A 90 0.27 -16.42 -1.56
CA GLU A 90 0.86 -17.63 -0.95
C GLU A 90 2.20 -17.99 -1.57
N GLY A 91 3.27 -18.01 -0.77
CA GLY A 91 4.59 -18.48 -1.20
C GLY A 91 5.69 -17.73 -0.47
N ASN A 92 6.93 -17.81 -0.98
CA ASN A 92 8.04 -16.98 -0.52
C ASN A 92 8.28 -15.87 -1.56
N ASP A 93 7.72 -14.70 -1.29
CA ASP A 93 7.67 -13.60 -2.23
C ASP A 93 8.81 -12.60 -2.03
N TYR A 94 9.24 -12.02 -3.16
CA TYR A 94 10.28 -11.00 -3.21
C TYR A 94 9.70 -9.69 -3.74
N TYR A 95 9.77 -8.66 -2.90
CA TYR A 95 9.27 -7.33 -3.19
C TYR A 95 10.45 -6.37 -3.38
N ARG A 96 10.64 -5.84 -4.58
CA ARG A 96 11.65 -4.80 -4.85
C ARG A 96 10.99 -3.43 -4.90
N THR A 97 11.39 -2.55 -3.99
CA THR A 97 11.06 -1.12 -4.04
C THR A 97 12.25 -0.33 -4.57
N TYR A 98 12.03 0.50 -5.57
CA TYR A 98 13.09 1.33 -6.15
C TYR A 98 13.18 2.70 -5.48
N SER A 99 14.30 3.38 -5.74
CA SER A 99 14.54 4.78 -5.36
C SER A 99 13.88 5.75 -6.34
N ARG A 100 13.73 7.01 -5.89
CA ARG A 100 13.36 8.24 -6.64
C ARG A 100 11.85 8.51 -6.64
N ASN A 101 11.36 9.06 -5.53
CA ASN A 101 9.98 9.50 -5.33
C ASN A 101 8.93 8.41 -5.59
N SER A 102 9.27 7.14 -5.36
CA SER A 102 8.30 6.04 -5.46
C SER A 102 7.93 5.53 -4.08
N PHE A 103 6.63 5.39 -3.84
CA PHE A 103 6.09 4.77 -2.65
C PHE A 103 5.34 3.49 -3.03
N SER A 104 5.54 2.42 -2.27
CA SER A 104 4.92 1.12 -2.56
C SER A 104 4.02 0.66 -1.41
N GLU A 105 2.82 0.18 -1.75
CA GLU A 105 1.99 -0.59 -0.82
C GLU A 105 2.33 -2.06 -0.97
N ILE A 106 2.63 -2.71 0.15
CA ILE A 106 3.01 -4.12 0.17
C ILE A 106 2.03 -4.83 1.08
N MET A 107 1.36 -5.84 0.55
CA MET A 107 0.50 -6.73 1.34
C MET A 107 0.84 -8.17 0.99
N ASP A 108 1.43 -8.85 1.95
CA ASP A 108 1.53 -10.30 1.94
C ASP A 108 0.25 -10.90 2.53
N ASN A 109 -0.22 -12.04 2.05
CA ASN A 109 -1.41 -12.71 2.58
C ASN A 109 -1.27 -14.24 2.62
N GLY A 110 -0.05 -14.75 2.43
CA GLY A 110 0.26 -16.17 2.35
C GLY A 110 0.80 -16.75 3.62
N GLY A 111 1.70 -16.00 4.27
CA GLY A 111 2.64 -16.54 5.23
C GLY A 111 3.71 -17.36 4.52
N GLY A 112 4.92 -16.83 4.46
CA GLY A 112 6.09 -17.45 3.85
C GLY A 112 7.39 -16.99 4.49
N ASN A 113 8.48 -17.07 3.74
CA ASN A 113 9.75 -16.42 4.02
C ASN A 113 9.92 -15.26 3.04
N ASP A 114 9.16 -14.20 3.26
CA ASP A 114 9.02 -13.08 2.35
C ASP A 114 10.12 -12.06 2.56
N ARG A 115 10.54 -11.40 1.46
CA ARG A 115 11.67 -10.47 1.46
C ARG A 115 11.30 -9.16 0.78
N ILE A 116 11.50 -8.05 1.48
CA ILE A 116 11.55 -6.73 0.86
C ILE A 116 13.01 -6.37 0.60
N ALA A 117 13.33 -5.99 -0.64
CA ALA A 117 14.57 -5.32 -0.98
C ALA A 117 14.29 -3.86 -1.33
N SER A 118 14.91 -2.93 -0.61
CA SER A 118 14.70 -1.50 -0.79
C SER A 118 16.00 -0.74 -0.98
N SER A 119 15.92 0.37 -1.72
CA SER A 119 17.03 1.32 -1.87
C SER A 119 17.29 2.18 -0.62
N LEU A 120 16.43 2.09 0.39
CA LEU A 120 16.61 2.72 1.68
C LEU A 120 17.85 2.17 2.41
N THR A 121 18.29 2.90 3.43
CA THR A 121 19.41 2.50 4.29
C THR A 121 19.02 2.62 5.76
N PHE A 122 19.51 1.75 6.63
CA PHE A 122 19.29 1.83 8.08
C PHE A 122 20.10 2.98 8.70
N TYR A 123 21.35 3.17 8.27
CA TYR A 123 22.32 4.02 8.96
C TYR A 123 22.89 5.13 8.09
N ARG A 124 23.06 4.91 6.77
CA ARG A 124 23.66 5.91 5.86
C ARG A 124 22.75 7.12 5.65
N LYS A 125 23.27 8.34 5.88
CA LYS A 125 22.51 9.60 5.80
C LYS A 125 21.86 9.87 4.44
N SER A 126 22.49 9.46 3.33
CA SER A 126 22.02 9.81 1.99
C SER A 126 20.69 9.18 1.60
N HIS A 127 20.27 8.08 2.24
CA HIS A 127 18.98 7.41 1.98
C HIS A 127 18.37 6.82 3.26
N ARG A 128 18.69 7.41 4.42
CA ARG A 128 18.31 6.89 5.73
C ARG A 128 16.80 6.76 5.83
N ALA A 129 16.34 5.56 6.18
CA ALA A 129 14.96 5.28 6.45
C ALA A 129 14.55 5.87 7.80
N GLN A 130 13.47 6.62 7.77
CA GLN A 130 12.59 6.88 8.89
C GLN A 130 11.55 5.78 8.94
N PHE A 131 11.24 5.32 10.15
CA PHE A 131 10.30 4.24 10.39
C PHE A 131 9.15 4.73 11.26
N ALA A 132 7.95 4.24 11.01
CA ALA A 132 6.81 4.44 11.91
C ALA A 132 5.88 3.22 11.88
N THR A 133 5.03 3.08 12.90
CA THR A 133 3.82 2.25 12.76
C THR A 133 2.64 3.16 12.55
N ILE A 134 1.70 2.75 11.71
CA ILE A 134 0.46 3.49 11.50
C ILE A 134 -0.66 2.74 12.22
N ASP A 135 -1.40 3.43 13.09
CA ASP A 135 -2.51 2.88 13.88
C ASP A 135 -2.14 1.57 14.61
N ASN A 136 -0.88 1.46 15.06
CA ASN A 136 -0.26 0.29 15.68
C ASN A 136 -0.29 -1.00 14.83
N ARG A 137 -0.59 -0.90 13.54
CA ARG A 137 -0.97 -2.04 12.70
C ARG A 137 -0.14 -2.19 11.43
N HIS A 138 0.22 -1.09 10.79
CA HIS A 138 1.03 -1.07 9.57
C HIS A 138 2.46 -0.64 9.89
N LEU A 139 3.44 -1.08 9.11
CA LEU A 139 4.81 -0.58 9.17
C LEU A 139 5.02 0.33 7.97
N VAL A 140 5.60 1.50 8.18
CA VAL A 140 6.05 2.37 7.09
C VAL A 140 7.53 2.66 7.24
N ALA A 141 8.24 2.64 6.12
CA ALA A 141 9.64 3.03 6.02
C ALA A 141 9.81 3.98 4.84
N PHE A 142 10.43 5.13 5.05
CA PHE A 142 10.57 6.16 4.02
C PHE A 142 11.77 7.07 4.25
N ASN A 143 12.14 7.91 3.29
CA ASN A 143 13.21 8.91 3.46
C ASN A 143 12.75 10.32 3.05
N GLN A 144 13.63 11.30 3.22
CA GLN A 144 13.35 12.70 2.86
C GLN A 144 13.09 12.95 1.36
N TYR A 145 13.31 11.96 0.50
CA TYR A 145 13.08 12.05 -0.95
C TYR A 145 11.74 11.41 -1.35
N GLY A 146 10.82 11.18 -0.41
CA GLY A 146 9.52 10.57 -0.70
C GLY A 146 9.62 9.12 -1.21
N THR A 147 10.80 8.50 -1.11
CA THR A 147 10.96 7.07 -1.41
C THR A 147 10.56 6.29 -0.18
N GLY A 148 9.71 5.27 -0.34
CA GLY A 148 9.31 4.46 0.81
C GLY A 148 8.39 3.30 0.46
N PHE A 149 7.92 2.64 1.50
CA PHE A 149 6.89 1.63 1.40
C PHE A 149 6.09 1.53 2.69
N VAL A 150 4.88 1.00 2.58
CA VAL A 150 4.05 0.56 3.70
C VAL A 150 3.79 -0.93 3.60
N VAL A 151 4.03 -1.66 4.69
CA VAL A 151 3.63 -3.06 4.85
C VAL A 151 2.32 -3.11 5.60
N ILE A 152 1.29 -3.61 4.92
CA ILE A 152 -0.05 -3.72 5.47
C ILE A 152 -0.09 -4.85 6.50
N ASP A 153 -0.70 -4.61 7.67
CA ASP A 153 -0.88 -5.63 8.70
C ASP A 153 0.41 -6.31 9.19
N TRP A 154 1.57 -5.66 9.11
CA TRP A 154 2.90 -6.25 9.32
C TRP A 154 3.12 -7.08 10.60
N LYS A 155 2.29 -6.88 11.64
CA LYS A 155 2.35 -7.66 12.89
C LYS A 155 1.67 -9.04 12.76
N ARG A 156 0.70 -9.18 11.86
CA ARG A 156 -0.02 -10.43 11.61
C ARG A 156 0.90 -11.41 10.91
N SER A 157 0.96 -12.65 11.39
CA SER A 157 1.88 -13.66 10.86
C SER A 157 1.69 -13.94 9.36
N ARG A 158 0.44 -13.89 8.85
CA ARG A 158 0.15 -14.10 7.42
C ARG A 158 0.48 -12.90 6.52
N ASN A 159 0.74 -11.73 7.09
CA ASN A 159 1.05 -10.50 6.35
C ASN A 159 2.47 -10.01 6.65
N ARG A 160 3.23 -10.82 7.38
CA ARG A 160 4.56 -10.48 7.86
C ARG A 160 5.52 -10.60 6.68
N ILE A 161 6.55 -9.75 6.72
CA ILE A 161 7.73 -9.90 5.88
C ILE A 161 8.85 -10.34 6.80
N GLU A 162 9.48 -11.46 6.48
CA GLU A 162 10.49 -12.10 7.32
C GLU A 162 11.83 -11.39 7.20
N THR A 163 12.14 -10.84 6.02
CA THR A 163 13.45 -10.23 5.73
C THR A 163 13.34 -8.85 5.09
N PHE A 164 14.07 -7.89 5.66
CA PHE A 164 14.20 -6.52 5.15
C PHE A 164 15.65 -6.29 4.72
N ASP A 165 15.86 -6.23 3.41
CA ASP A 165 17.15 -6.06 2.75
C ASP A 165 17.29 -4.62 2.26
N PHE A 166 18.05 -3.83 3.01
CA PHE A 166 18.32 -2.42 2.73
C PHE A 166 19.76 -2.29 2.21
N ASN A 167 20.07 -1.19 1.54
CA ASN A 167 21.35 -1.02 0.84
C ASN A 167 22.61 -1.10 1.73
N ASP A 168 22.47 -0.96 3.04
CA ASP A 168 23.56 -1.05 4.02
C ASP A 168 23.40 -2.18 5.04
N GLY A 169 22.49 -3.13 4.77
CA GLY A 169 22.38 -4.34 5.56
C GLY A 169 21.01 -5.01 5.48
N GLU A 170 20.95 -6.20 6.05
CA GLU A 170 19.73 -6.98 6.16
C GLU A 170 19.28 -7.04 7.63
N LYS A 171 17.97 -7.06 7.86
CA LYS A 171 17.37 -7.37 9.16
C LYS A 171 16.22 -8.34 8.99
N SER A 172 16.15 -9.36 9.82
CA SER A 172 14.93 -10.14 9.99
C SER A 172 13.81 -9.29 10.60
N TYR A 173 12.56 -9.76 10.50
CA TYR A 173 11.41 -9.17 11.19
C TYR A 173 11.70 -8.90 12.68
N SER A 174 12.27 -9.90 13.36
CA SER A 174 12.51 -9.85 14.80
C SER A 174 13.56 -8.79 15.16
N GLU A 175 14.62 -8.71 14.36
CA GLU A 175 15.69 -7.73 14.53
C GLU A 175 15.19 -6.33 14.21
N LEU A 176 14.51 -6.14 13.07
CA LEU A 176 13.93 -4.84 12.73
C LEU A 176 13.00 -4.35 13.83
N LYS A 177 12.06 -5.19 14.28
CA LYS A 177 11.11 -4.85 15.35
C LYS A 177 11.80 -4.45 16.66
N ARG A 178 12.85 -5.17 17.06
CA ARG A 178 13.64 -4.86 18.26
C ARG A 178 14.39 -3.55 18.08
N ASP A 179 14.99 -3.36 16.91
CA ASP A 179 15.90 -2.25 16.63
C ASP A 179 15.15 -0.96 16.26
N LEU A 180 13.84 -1.00 15.97
CA LEU A 180 13.03 0.18 15.61
C LEU A 180 13.37 1.38 16.50
N LYS A 181 13.36 1.22 17.82
CA LYS A 181 13.63 2.33 18.77
C LYS A 181 15.04 2.94 18.68
N THR A 182 16.00 2.20 18.12
CA THR A 182 17.39 2.64 17.91
C THR A 182 17.62 3.18 16.50
N LEU A 183 16.69 2.89 15.58
CA LEU A 183 16.63 3.50 14.25
C LEU A 183 15.90 4.85 14.33
N ASP A 184 15.75 5.51 13.19
CA ASP A 184 15.04 6.78 13.07
C ASP A 184 13.52 6.59 13.20
N TRP A 185 13.08 6.29 14.41
CA TRP A 185 11.72 5.87 14.72
C TRP A 185 10.83 7.02 15.15
N LEU A 186 9.76 7.23 14.41
CA LEU A 186 8.79 8.30 14.63
C LEU A 186 7.70 7.93 15.64
N GLY A 187 7.73 6.70 16.17
CA GLY A 187 6.69 6.18 17.04
C GLY A 187 5.53 5.55 16.29
N ASN A 188 4.44 5.39 17.02
CA ASN A 188 3.15 5.08 16.43
C ASN A 188 2.45 6.37 16.00
N ILE A 189 2.12 6.48 14.72
CA ILE A 189 1.54 7.68 14.10
C ILE A 189 0.18 7.38 13.49
N SER A 190 -0.60 8.44 13.22
CA SER A 190 -1.82 8.37 12.42
C SER A 190 -1.52 8.58 10.94
N PHE A 191 -2.46 8.22 10.07
CA PHE A 191 -2.44 8.59 8.65
C PHE A 191 -2.31 10.10 8.45
N SER A 192 -3.06 10.89 9.20
CA SER A 192 -2.98 12.36 9.12
C SER A 192 -1.60 12.91 9.48
N ARG A 193 -0.81 12.22 10.30
CA ARG A 193 0.58 12.59 10.56
C ARG A 193 1.47 12.21 9.39
N LEU A 194 1.29 11.03 8.82
CA LEU A 194 2.02 10.59 7.62
C LEU A 194 1.79 11.55 6.42
N GLU A 195 0.57 12.05 6.26
CA GLU A 195 0.24 13.09 5.26
C GLU A 195 1.04 14.39 5.45
N ARG A 196 1.26 14.81 6.71
CA ARG A 196 2.11 15.97 7.01
C ARG A 196 3.58 15.75 6.72
N GLU A 197 4.03 14.49 6.66
CA GLU A 197 5.38 14.11 6.21
C GLU A 197 5.49 14.10 4.67
N GLY A 198 4.42 14.45 3.94
CA GLY A 198 4.42 14.59 2.49
C GLY A 198 3.96 13.35 1.72
N PHE A 199 3.39 12.36 2.41
CA PHE A 199 2.84 11.15 1.77
C PHE A 199 1.32 11.25 1.66
N GLU A 200 0.78 11.30 0.46
CA GLU A 200 -0.67 11.29 0.23
C GLU A 200 -1.26 9.89 0.48
N TYR A 201 -1.34 9.51 1.75
CA TYR A 201 -1.89 8.24 2.21
C TYR A 201 -3.02 8.48 3.20
N THR A 202 -4.25 8.26 2.75
CA THR A 202 -5.39 8.36 3.63
C THR A 202 -5.67 7.03 4.32
N LYS A 203 -6.30 7.10 5.50
CA LYS A 203 -6.87 5.91 6.16
C LYS A 203 -7.83 5.14 5.25
N ARG A 204 -8.48 5.84 4.31
CA ARG A 204 -9.40 5.23 3.35
C ARG A 204 -8.64 4.35 2.35
N ASP A 205 -7.49 4.80 1.86
CA ASP A 205 -6.71 4.09 0.86
C ASP A 205 -6.22 2.74 1.39
N ILE A 206 -5.66 2.71 2.61
CA ILE A 206 -5.23 1.45 3.22
C ILE A 206 -6.40 0.53 3.55
N ARG A 207 -7.52 1.09 4.04
CA ARG A 207 -8.73 0.29 4.27
C ARG A 207 -9.26 -0.31 2.95
N GLN A 208 -9.20 0.44 1.87
CA GLN A 208 -9.55 -0.05 0.52
C GLN A 208 -8.57 -1.13 0.09
N THR A 209 -7.28 -0.96 0.31
CA THR A 209 -6.29 -1.99 0.00
C THR A 209 -6.58 -3.29 0.74
N ILE A 210 -6.84 -3.22 2.03
CA ILE A 210 -7.21 -4.38 2.84
C ILE A 210 -8.53 -5.01 2.36
N ASN A 211 -9.58 -4.22 2.18
CA ASN A 211 -10.93 -4.76 1.95
C ASN A 211 -11.17 -5.16 0.49
N TYR A 212 -10.77 -4.32 -0.46
CA TYR A 212 -11.02 -4.55 -1.87
C TYR A 212 -9.94 -5.45 -2.47
N TYR A 213 -8.65 -5.12 -2.31
CA TYR A 213 -7.59 -5.85 -3.00
C TYR A 213 -7.35 -7.25 -2.40
N SER A 214 -7.51 -7.46 -1.09
CA SER A 214 -7.48 -8.83 -0.54
C SER A 214 -8.67 -9.69 -1.00
N ARG A 215 -9.88 -9.11 -1.13
CA ARG A 215 -11.03 -9.85 -1.70
C ARG A 215 -10.82 -10.15 -3.18
N ARG A 216 -10.21 -9.20 -3.91
CA ARG A 216 -9.87 -9.34 -5.32
C ARG A 216 -8.85 -10.46 -5.53
N GLU A 217 -7.77 -10.48 -4.76
CA GLU A 217 -6.76 -11.54 -4.72
C GLU A 217 -7.39 -12.93 -4.48
N LYS A 218 -8.25 -13.05 -3.45
CA LYS A 218 -8.97 -14.30 -3.17
C LYS A 218 -9.87 -14.74 -4.32
N SER A 219 -10.55 -13.80 -4.99
CA SER A 219 -11.38 -14.09 -6.16
C SER A 219 -10.54 -14.57 -7.35
N LEU A 220 -9.41 -13.92 -7.61
CA LEU A 220 -8.47 -14.28 -8.68
C LEU A 220 -7.89 -15.67 -8.46
N SER A 221 -7.47 -15.96 -7.22
CA SER A 221 -6.94 -17.26 -6.82
C SER A 221 -7.94 -18.39 -7.06
N ARG A 222 -9.23 -18.19 -6.73
CA ARG A 222 -10.28 -19.21 -6.93
C ARG A 222 -10.64 -19.47 -8.38
N LYS A 223 -10.73 -18.42 -9.22
CA LYS A 223 -11.16 -18.55 -10.61
C LYS A 223 -10.19 -19.35 -11.49
N ARG A 224 -8.92 -19.47 -11.10
CA ARG A 224 -7.91 -20.20 -11.87
C ARG A 224 -7.79 -21.69 -11.53
N PHE A 225 -8.64 -22.22 -10.64
CA PHE A 225 -8.83 -23.66 -10.41
C PHE A 225 -9.98 -24.26 -11.24
N ALA A 226 -10.65 -23.44 -12.06
CA ALA A 226 -11.86 -23.85 -12.80
C ALA A 226 -11.63 -24.04 -14.31
N LEU A 227 -10.38 -24.20 -14.74
CA LEU A 227 -9.96 -24.54 -16.10
C LEU A 227 -8.98 -25.71 -16.01
#